data_AF-A0A1M5HPC0-F1
#
_entry.id   AF-A0A1M5HPC0-F1
#
_cell.length_a   1.000
_cell.length_b   1.000
_cell.length_c   1.000
_cell.angle_alpha   90.00
_cell.angle_beta   90.00
_cell.angle_gamma   90.00
#
_symmetry.space_group_name_H-M   'P 1'
#
loop_
_entity.id
_entity.type
_entity.pdbx_description
1 polymer ?
#
loop_
_entity_poly.entity_id
_entity_poly.type
_entity_poly.pdbx_seq_one_letter_code
_entity_poly.pdbx_strand_id
1 'polypeptide(L)'
;MARPPKKALEQLLSLAKEYESKQKQLDGLAARVPPRELRPSLIAMGERATDRFRTAQQVLLNHLYSDETATAPAEHVREAAAAMCRSFDELVLLFHRLLAEGPASE
;
A
#
# COMPACT_ATOMS: atom_id res chain seq x y z
N MET A 1 21.24 14.44 -2.92
CA MET A 1 20.09 14.07 -2.06
C MET A 1 20.52 14.18 -0.60
N ALA A 2 19.76 14.90 0.23
CA ALA A 2 20.05 15.00 1.66
C ALA A 2 19.85 13.63 2.34
N ARG A 3 20.71 13.27 3.30
CA ARG A 3 20.57 12.03 4.06
C ARG A 3 19.30 12.09 4.90
N PRO A 4 18.43 11.07 4.87
CA PRO A 4 17.21 11.08 5.66
C PRO A 4 17.55 11.12 7.17
N PRO A 5 16.69 11.73 8.00
CA PRO A 5 16.83 11.71 9.44
C PRO A 5 16.95 10.27 9.96
N LYS A 6 17.72 10.03 11.03
CA LYS A 6 17.92 8.69 11.61
C LYS A 6 16.60 7.96 11.89
N LYS A 7 15.61 8.67 12.43
CA LYS A 7 14.26 8.14 12.68
C LYS A 7 13.54 7.70 11.40
N ALA A 8 13.69 8.45 10.31
CA ALA A 8 13.09 8.09 9.02
C ALA A 8 13.75 6.83 8.45
N LEU A 9 15.08 6.70 8.61
CA LEU A 9 15.79 5.48 8.19
C LEU A 9 15.37 4.25 9.02
N GLU A 10 15.23 4.40 10.33
CA GLU A 10 14.72 3.33 11.21
C GLU A 10 13.31 2.89 10.80
N GLN A 11 12.42 3.85 10.48
CA GLN A 11 11.08 3.55 10.00
C GLN A 11 11.10 2.82 8.66
N LEU A 12 11.94 3.25 7.71
CA LEU A 12 12.09 2.57 6.42
C LEU A 12 12.58 1.12 6.59
N LEU A 13 13.52 0.88 7.50
CA LEU A 13 13.99 -0.47 7.82
C LEU A 13 12.88 -1.33 8.44
N SER A 14 12.04 -0.77 9.31
CA SER A 14 10.87 -1.47 9.84
C SER A 14 9.91 -1.88 8.72
N LEU A 15 9.56 -0.94 7.84
CA LEU A 15 8.66 -1.18 6.72
C LEU A 15 9.21 -2.23 5.75
N ALA A 16 10.52 -2.24 5.49
CA ALA A 16 11.17 -3.25 4.65
C ALA A 16 11.06 -4.67 5.25
N LYS A 17 11.27 -4.80 6.57
CA LYS A 17 11.09 -6.08 7.28
C LYS A 17 9.64 -6.55 7.26
N GLU A 18 8.69 -5.63 7.43
CA GLU A 18 7.27 -5.94 7.32
C GLU A 18 6.89 -6.40 5.90
N TYR A 19 7.45 -5.77 4.87
CA TYR A 19 7.24 -6.18 3.48
C TYR A 19 7.74 -7.62 3.26
N GLU A 20 8.97 -7.92 3.68
CA GLU A 20 9.55 -9.27 3.56
C GLU A 20 8.70 -10.31 4.30
N SER A 21 8.21 -9.98 5.51
CA SER A 21 7.33 -10.86 6.26
C SER A 21 6.00 -11.11 5.53
N LYS A 22 5.39 -10.07 4.95
CA LYS A 22 4.12 -10.20 4.20
C LYS A 22 4.32 -11.03 2.93
N GLN A 23 5.44 -10.87 2.25
CA GLN A 23 5.79 -11.68 1.08
C GLN A 23 5.89 -13.16 1.46
N LYS A 24 6.64 -13.51 2.51
CA LYS A 24 6.75 -14.90 2.99
C LYS A 24 5.40 -15.50 3.38
N GLN A 25 4.50 -14.70 3.96
CA GLN A 25 3.13 -15.14 4.27
C GLN A 25 2.31 -15.43 3.01
N LEU A 26 2.42 -14.58 1.99
CA LEU A 26 1.76 -14.78 0.70
C LEU A 26 2.30 -16.03 -0.02
N ASP A 27 3.62 -16.20 -0.07
CA ASP A 27 4.24 -17.39 -0.66
C ASP A 27 3.81 -18.67 0.06
N GLY A 28 3.77 -18.63 1.40
CA GLY A 28 3.28 -19.73 2.22
C GLY A 28 1.80 -20.05 2.01
N LEU A 29 0.96 -19.02 1.79
CA LEU A 29 -0.45 -19.20 1.45
C LEU A 29 -0.60 -19.84 0.07
N ALA A 30 0.10 -19.31 -0.94
CA ALA A 30 0.06 -19.80 -2.31
C ALA A 30 0.53 -21.25 -2.44
N ALA A 31 1.50 -21.68 -1.61
CA ALA A 31 1.98 -23.06 -1.59
C ALA A 31 1.00 -24.06 -0.94
N ARG A 32 0.07 -23.59 -0.11
CA ARG A 32 -0.81 -24.45 0.71
C ARG A 32 -2.26 -24.48 0.24
N VAL A 33 -2.71 -23.43 -0.44
CA VAL A 33 -4.12 -23.25 -0.82
C VAL A 33 -4.30 -23.59 -2.30
N PRO A 34 -5.29 -24.42 -2.67
CA PRO A 34 -5.59 -24.68 -4.07
C PRO A 34 -5.88 -23.39 -4.84
N PRO A 35 -5.51 -23.28 -6.13
CA PRO A 35 -5.70 -22.05 -6.91
C PRO A 35 -7.14 -21.48 -6.89
N ARG A 36 -8.15 -22.37 -6.82
CA ARG A 36 -9.57 -21.99 -6.75
C ARG A 36 -9.96 -21.27 -5.45
N GLU A 37 -9.28 -21.59 -4.36
CA GLU A 37 -9.49 -20.98 -3.03
C GLU A 37 -8.52 -19.82 -2.76
N LEU A 38 -7.42 -19.76 -3.51
CA LEU A 38 -6.42 -18.70 -3.40
C LEU A 38 -6.98 -17.36 -3.89
N ARG A 39 -7.72 -17.34 -5.00
CA ARG A 39 -8.27 -16.10 -5.57
C ARG A 39 -9.19 -15.34 -4.61
N PRO A 40 -10.23 -15.95 -3.99
CA PRO A 40 -11.04 -15.28 -2.97
C PRO A 40 -10.20 -14.75 -1.79
N SER A 41 -9.20 -15.53 -1.36
CA SER A 41 -8.30 -15.14 -0.27
C SER A 41 -7.49 -13.89 -0.62
N LEU A 42 -6.94 -13.82 -1.84
CA LEU A 42 -6.19 -12.68 -2.35
C LEU A 42 -7.09 -11.43 -2.46
N ILE A 43 -8.32 -11.57 -2.97
CA ILE A 43 -9.29 -10.46 -3.03
C ILE A 43 -9.51 -9.87 -1.64
N ALA A 44 -9.85 -10.70 -0.66
CA ALA A 44 -10.10 -10.25 0.70
C ALA A 44 -8.85 -9.60 1.34
N MET A 45 -7.65 -10.06 0.99
CA MET A 45 -6.39 -9.42 1.43
C MET A 45 -6.20 -8.05 0.77
N GLY A 46 -6.48 -7.93 -0.53
CA GLY A 46 -6.40 -6.68 -1.28
C GLY A 46 -7.39 -5.63 -0.78
N GLU A 47 -8.63 -6.02 -0.48
CA GLU A 47 -9.64 -5.14 0.12
C GLU A 47 -9.17 -4.61 1.48
N ARG A 48 -8.72 -5.48 2.39
CA ARG A 48 -8.19 -5.04 3.69
C ARG A 48 -6.97 -4.13 3.57
N ALA A 49 -6.09 -4.37 2.59
CA ALA A 49 -4.96 -3.49 2.34
C ALA A 49 -5.42 -2.12 1.82
N THR A 50 -6.43 -2.11 0.95
CA THR A 50 -7.07 -0.90 0.43
C THR A 50 -7.71 -0.08 1.53
N ASP A 51 -8.50 -0.69 2.42
CA ASP A 51 -9.13 0.02 3.53
C ASP A 51 -8.09 0.69 4.44
N ARG A 52 -7.05 -0.06 4.84
CA ARG A 52 -5.96 0.49 5.66
C ARG A 52 -5.25 1.65 4.97
N PHE A 53 -5.01 1.55 3.66
CA PHE A 53 -4.41 2.63 2.90
C PHE A 53 -5.33 3.86 2.84
N ARG A 54 -6.63 3.68 2.58
CA ARG A 54 -7.59 4.79 2.54
C ARG A 54 -7.69 5.52 3.88
N THR A 55 -7.67 4.79 5.00
CA THR A 55 -7.60 5.40 6.33
C THR A 55 -6.32 6.21 6.52
N ALA A 56 -5.16 5.65 6.16
CA ALA A 56 -3.88 6.37 6.25
C ALA A 56 -3.82 7.59 5.32
N GLN A 57 -4.36 7.47 4.10
CA GLN A 57 -4.50 8.55 3.12
C GLN A 57 -5.35 9.68 3.70
N GLN A 58 -6.50 9.36 4.31
CA GLN A 58 -7.36 10.37 4.93
C GLN A 58 -6.64 11.13 6.05
N VAL A 59 -5.95 10.42 6.95
CA VAL A 59 -5.17 11.05 8.03
C VAL A 59 -4.07 11.94 7.47
N LEU A 60 -3.33 11.46 6.46
CA LEU A 60 -2.27 12.23 5.81
C LEU A 60 -2.81 13.49 5.13
N LEU A 61 -3.88 13.37 4.33
CA LEU A 61 -4.46 14.51 3.63
C LEU A 61 -5.08 15.52 4.59
N ASN A 62 -5.74 15.06 5.66
CA ASN A 62 -6.19 15.96 6.72
C ASN A 62 -5.03 16.74 7.32
N HIS A 63 -3.89 16.10 7.59
CA HIS A 63 -2.72 16.81 8.11
C HIS A 63 -2.11 17.78 7.08
N LEU A 64 -2.11 17.42 5.80
CA LEU A 64 -1.48 18.24 4.76
C LEU A 64 -2.31 19.46 4.34
N TYR A 65 -3.62 19.37 4.46
CA TYR A 65 -4.58 20.37 3.99
C TYR A 65 -5.41 21.02 5.12
N SER A 66 -5.19 20.66 6.38
CA SER A 66 -5.81 21.38 7.51
C SER A 66 -5.14 22.73 7.75
N ASP A 67 -5.96 23.77 7.86
CA ASP A 67 -5.57 25.14 8.20
C ASP A 67 -5.08 25.29 9.65
N GLU A 68 -5.19 24.24 10.48
CA GLU A 68 -4.79 24.26 11.90
C GLU A 68 -3.27 24.19 12.12
N THR A 69 -2.48 23.93 11.08
CA THR A 69 -1.02 23.92 11.19
C THR A 69 -0.44 25.32 10.99
N ALA A 70 0.36 25.80 11.94
CA ALA A 70 0.97 27.14 11.92
C ALA A 70 1.93 27.39 10.73
N THR A 71 2.15 26.39 9.87
CA THR A 71 2.93 26.51 8.64
C THR A 71 2.36 25.52 7.63
N ALA A 72 1.83 26.03 6.52
CA ALA A 72 1.36 25.18 5.44
C ALA A 72 2.52 24.27 4.96
N PRO A 73 2.29 22.95 4.78
CA PRO A 73 3.30 22.07 4.24
C PRO A 73 3.78 22.56 2.87
N ALA A 74 5.08 22.44 2.60
CA ALA A 74 5.64 22.83 1.33
C ALA A 74 5.01 22.04 0.16
N GLU A 75 4.83 22.68 -1.00
CA GLU A 75 4.12 22.09 -2.15
C GLU A 75 4.68 20.73 -2.57
N HIS A 76 6.01 20.58 -2.56
CA HIS A 76 6.66 19.30 -2.90
C HIS A 76 6.25 18.14 -1.98
N VAL A 77 5.82 18.40 -0.74
CA VAL A 77 5.31 17.38 0.19
C VAL A 77 3.91 16.93 -0.23
N ARG A 78 3.06 17.88 -0.65
CA ARG A 78 1.72 17.59 -1.18
C ARG A 78 1.80 16.82 -2.49
N GLU A 79 2.69 17.22 -3.38
CA GLU A 79 2.98 16.51 -4.63
C GLU A 79 3.46 15.08 -4.37
N ALA A 80 4.37 14.88 -3.41
CA ALA A 80 4.84 13.55 -3.02
C ALA A 80 3.71 12.68 -2.48
N ALA A 81 2.85 13.22 -1.61
CA ALA A 81 1.67 12.51 -1.10
C ALA A 81 0.69 12.15 -2.23
N ALA A 82 0.43 13.06 -3.16
CA ALA A 82 -0.42 12.82 -4.32
C ALA A 82 0.16 11.73 -5.23
N ALA A 83 1.47 11.72 -5.45
CA ALA A 83 2.16 10.67 -6.19
C ALA A 83 1.99 9.30 -5.53
N MET A 84 2.19 9.21 -4.20
CA MET A 84 1.98 7.97 -3.45
C MET A 84 0.54 7.46 -3.57
N CYS A 85 -0.45 8.35 -3.50
CA CYS A 85 -1.86 8.00 -3.66
C CYS A 85 -2.15 7.43 -5.05
N ARG A 86 -1.67 8.10 -6.11
CA ARG A 86 -1.85 7.64 -7.50
C ARG A 86 -1.19 6.29 -7.74
N SER A 87 0.05 6.12 -7.30
CA SER A 87 0.76 4.84 -7.44
C SER A 87 0.05 3.70 -6.71
N PHE A 88 -0.56 3.97 -5.55
CA PHE A 88 -1.37 2.98 -4.87
C PHE A 88 -2.63 2.60 -5.68
N ASP A 89 -3.36 3.60 -6.20
CA ASP A 89 -4.55 3.37 -7.02
C ASP A 89 -4.22 2.54 -8.28
N GLU A 90 -3.12 2.86 -8.96
CA GLU A 90 -2.61 2.09 -10.10
C GLU A 90 -2.31 0.63 -9.73
N LEU A 91 -1.65 0.38 -8.59
CA LEU A 91 -1.37 -0.97 -8.10
C LEU A 91 -2.64 -1.76 -7.80
N VAL A 92 -3.67 -1.12 -7.21
CA VAL A 92 -4.96 -1.76 -6.94
C VAL A 92 -5.68 -2.10 -8.25
N LEU A 93 -5.66 -1.22 -9.23
CA LEU A 93 -6.25 -1.47 -10.55
C LEU A 93 -5.56 -2.64 -11.25
N LEU A 94 -4.22 -2.67 -11.24
CA LEU A 94 -3.43 -3.77 -11.80
C LEU A 94 -3.74 -5.09 -11.08
N PHE A 95 -3.81 -5.07 -9.76
CA PHE A 95 -4.16 -6.23 -8.95
C PHE A 95 -5.54 -6.79 -9.30
N HIS A 96 -6.57 -5.94 -9.35
CA HIS A 96 -7.92 -6.35 -9.74
C HIS A 96 -7.97 -6.88 -11.17
N ARG A 97 -7.23 -6.27 -12.10
CA ARG A 97 -7.17 -6.74 -13.50
C ARG A 97 -6.52 -8.12 -13.60
N LEU A 98 -5.38 -8.34 -12.94
CA LEU A 98 -4.70 -9.63 -12.90
C LEU A 98 -5.58 -10.71 -12.28
N LEU A 99 -6.31 -10.38 -11.22
CA LEU A 99 -7.27 -11.31 -10.62
C LEU A 99 -8.48 -11.57 -11.51
N ALA A 100 -8.92 -10.61 -12.32
CA ALA A 100 -10.01 -10.78 -13.28
C ALA A 100 -9.62 -11.68 -14.46
N GLU A 101 -8.37 -11.57 -14.94
CA GLU A 101 -7.80 -12.32 -16.07
C GLU A 101 -7.21 -13.69 -15.72
N GLY A 102 -7.28 -14.11 -14.44
CA GLY A 102 -6.86 -15.47 -14.03
C GLY A 102 -7.52 -16.55 -14.90
N PRO A 103 -6.82 -17.68 -15.16
CA PRO A 103 -7.18 -18.62 -16.22
C PRO A 103 -8.67 -18.94 -16.14
N ALA A 104 -9.36 -18.71 -17.26
CA ALA A 104 -10.73 -19.16 -17.44
C ALA A 104 -10.77 -20.61 -16.95
N SER A 105 -11.64 -20.86 -15.98
CA SER A 105 -11.90 -22.20 -15.49
C SER A 105 -12.25 -23.09 -16.69
N GLU A 106 -11.29 -23.87 -17.17
CA GLU A 106 -11.56 -25.15 -17.84
C GLU A 106 -11.95 -26.21 -16.80
#